data_AF-A0A076LN90-F1
#
_entry.id   AF-A0A076LN90-F1
#
_cell.length_a   1.000
_cell.length_b   1.000
_cell.length_c   1.000
_cell.angle_alpha   90.00
_cell.angle_beta   90.00
_cell.angle_gamma   90.00
#
_symmetry.space_group_name_H-M   'P 1'
#
loop_
_entity.id
_entity.type
_entity.pdbx_description
1 polymer ?
#
loop_
_entity_poly.entity_id
_entity_poly.type
_entity_poly.pdbx_seq_one_letter_code
_entity_poly.pdbx_strand_id
1 'polypeptide(L)'
;MSHDLFEPEMEITLDDNSAIYSFFKKFSRVAVEIRDNIYRELPQIIQRRPHKIKAAWGLKHQGITILEYKVALKPQSFRAAYVQQGEAVRVIFISDILIKRDFVKALAATSLVN
;
A
#
# COMPACT_ATOMS: atom_id res chain seq x y z
N MET A 1 25.70 18.01 -20.06
CA MET A 1 25.62 17.50 -18.67
C MET A 1 24.14 17.45 -18.29
N SER A 2 23.47 16.34 -18.61
CA SER A 2 22.17 16.03 -18.02
C SER A 2 22.44 15.03 -16.91
N HIS A 3 22.17 15.44 -15.67
CA HIS A 3 22.13 14.54 -14.54
C HIS A 3 20.93 13.60 -14.74
N ASP A 4 21.14 12.50 -15.45
CA ASP A 4 20.37 11.28 -15.22
C ASP A 4 20.79 10.76 -13.85
N LEU A 5 20.27 11.42 -12.81
CA LEU A 5 20.22 10.84 -11.48
C LEU A 5 19.29 9.65 -11.64
N PHE A 6 19.86 8.45 -11.70
CA PHE A 6 19.13 7.22 -11.45
C PHE A 6 18.35 7.43 -10.15
N GLU A 7 17.06 7.77 -10.25
CA GLU A 7 16.18 7.70 -9.10
C GLU A 7 16.26 6.26 -8.63
N PRO A 8 16.60 5.99 -7.36
CA PRO A 8 16.69 4.63 -6.89
C PRO A 8 15.35 3.93 -7.16
N GLU A 9 15.44 2.78 -7.84
CA GLU A 9 14.26 2.00 -8.19
C GLU A 9 13.70 1.41 -6.90
N MET A 10 12.57 1.94 -6.44
CA MET A 10 11.87 1.39 -5.27
C MET A 10 11.43 -0.04 -5.56
N GLU A 11 11.81 -0.96 -4.67
CA GLU A 11 11.37 -2.34 -4.73
C GLU A 11 9.99 -2.46 -4.08
N ILE A 12 8.96 -2.65 -4.90
CA ILE A 12 7.59 -2.87 -4.43
C ILE A 12 7.34 -4.37 -4.32
N THR A 13 6.86 -4.82 -3.16
CA THR A 13 6.42 -6.21 -2.93
C THR A 13 5.03 -6.27 -2.32
N LEU A 14 4.31 -7.36 -2.58
CA LEU A 14 3.11 -7.73 -1.86
C LEU A 14 3.49 -8.76 -0.81
N ASP A 15 3.06 -8.53 0.43
CA ASP A 15 3.34 -9.45 1.52
C ASP A 15 2.61 -10.79 1.34
N ASP A 16 3.29 -11.89 1.67
CA ASP A 16 2.70 -13.24 1.60
C ASP A 16 1.90 -13.53 2.86
N ASN A 17 0.67 -13.03 2.89
CA ASN A 17 -0.24 -13.23 4.01
C ASN A 17 -1.68 -13.50 3.58
N SER A 18 -2.45 -14.09 4.50
CA SER A 18 -3.83 -14.50 4.26
C SER A 18 -4.78 -13.34 3.93
N ALA A 19 -4.48 -12.12 4.39
CA ALA A 19 -5.30 -10.95 4.10
C ALA A 19 -5.13 -10.50 2.64
N ILE A 20 -3.89 -10.45 2.14
CA ILE A 20 -3.58 -10.18 0.72
C ILE A 20 -4.20 -11.25 -0.17
N TYR A 21 -4.03 -12.53 0.18
CA TYR A 21 -4.63 -13.64 -0.57
C TYR A 21 -6.15 -13.53 -0.63
N SER A 22 -6.81 -13.32 0.51
CA SER A 22 -8.27 -13.22 0.59
C SER A 22 -8.80 -12.02 -0.19
N PHE A 23 -8.09 -10.89 -0.14
CA PHE A 23 -8.43 -9.69 -0.90
C PHE A 23 -8.39 -9.95 -2.41
N PHE A 24 -7.29 -10.49 -2.93
CA PHE A 24 -7.19 -10.78 -4.37
C PHE A 24 -8.11 -11.91 -4.83
N LYS A 25 -8.48 -12.84 -3.94
CA LYS A 25 -9.53 -13.83 -4.21
C LYS A 25 -10.91 -13.16 -4.37
N LYS A 26 -11.26 -12.23 -3.48
CA LYS A 26 -12.53 -11.46 -3.52
C LYS A 26 -12.59 -10.54 -4.75
N PHE A 27 -11.48 -9.91 -5.12
CA PHE A 27 -11.39 -8.93 -6.21
C PHE A 27 -10.63 -9.46 -7.44
N SER A 28 -10.77 -10.76 -7.72
CA SER A 28 -10.02 -11.45 -8.78
C SER A 28 -10.20 -10.83 -10.17
N ARG A 29 -11.39 -10.27 -10.45
CA ARG A 29 -11.71 -9.63 -11.74
C ARG A 29 -10.91 -8.37 -12.05
N VAL A 30 -10.42 -7.67 -11.01
CA VAL A 30 -9.67 -6.41 -11.15
C VAL A 30 -8.25 -6.53 -10.57
N ALA A 31 -7.80 -7.76 -10.39
CA ALA A 31 -6.59 -8.08 -9.65
C ALA A 31 -5.31 -7.64 -10.39
N VAL A 32 -5.36 -7.58 -11.72
CA VAL A 32 -4.25 -7.09 -12.56
C VAL A 32 -4.13 -5.59 -12.39
N GLU A 33 -5.24 -4.87 -12.47
CA GLU A 33 -5.28 -3.40 -12.38
C GLU A 33 -4.88 -2.90 -10.99
N ILE A 34 -5.26 -3.64 -9.93
CA ILE A 34 -4.80 -3.34 -8.56
C ILE A 34 -3.28 -3.52 -8.46
N ARG A 35 -2.73 -4.61 -9.03
CA ARG A 35 -1.28 -4.84 -9.05
C ARG A 35 -0.57 -3.76 -9.84
N ASP A 36 -1.03 -3.44 -11.04
CA ASP A 36 -0.45 -2.39 -11.87
C ASP A 36 -0.45 -1.05 -11.14
N ASN A 37 -1.52 -0.71 -10.42
CA ASN A 37 -1.53 0.49 -9.59
C ASN A 37 -0.47 0.44 -8.48
N ILE A 38 -0.37 -0.69 -7.76
CA ILE A 38 0.62 -0.84 -6.69
C ILE A 38 2.05 -0.75 -7.25
N TYR A 39 2.38 -1.48 -8.32
CA TYR A 39 3.74 -1.53 -8.84
C TYR A 39 4.14 -0.26 -9.61
N ARG A 40 3.21 0.45 -10.26
CA ARG A 40 3.52 1.62 -11.09
C ARG A 40 3.21 2.95 -10.42
N GLU A 41 2.08 3.06 -9.72
CA GLU A 41 1.64 4.34 -9.14
C GLU A 41 2.18 4.58 -7.74
N LEU A 42 2.32 3.55 -6.90
CA LEU A 42 2.81 3.74 -5.53
C LEU A 42 4.20 4.38 -5.47
N PRO A 43 5.23 3.94 -6.24
CA PRO A 43 6.53 4.61 -6.26
C PRO A 43 6.40 6.11 -6.59
N GLN A 44 5.61 6.42 -7.61
CA GLN A 44 5.37 7.79 -8.06
C GLN A 44 4.63 8.63 -7.01
N ILE A 45 3.73 8.02 -6.24
CA ILE A 45 3.05 8.71 -5.14
C ILE A 45 4.03 9.00 -4.01
N ILE A 46 4.88 8.04 -3.63
CA ILE A 46 5.87 8.20 -2.57
C ILE A 46 6.86 9.33 -2.92
N GLN A 47 7.42 9.31 -4.14
CA GLN A 47 8.41 10.30 -4.58
C GLN A 47 7.79 11.68 -4.85
N ARG A 48 6.69 11.72 -5.62
CA ARG A 48 6.22 12.98 -6.23
C ARG A 48 4.99 13.57 -5.55
N ARG A 49 4.23 12.75 -4.81
CA ARG A 49 2.96 13.15 -4.21
C ARG A 49 2.82 12.68 -2.75
N PRO A 50 3.85 12.86 -1.88
CA PRO A 50 3.87 12.27 -0.55
C PRO A 50 2.71 12.73 0.36
N HIS A 51 2.13 13.90 0.10
CA HIS A 51 0.94 14.40 0.80
C HIS A 51 -0.30 13.48 0.66
N LYS A 52 -0.33 12.60 -0.35
CA LYS A 52 -1.37 11.58 -0.54
C LYS A 52 -1.16 10.33 0.32
N ILE A 53 0.04 10.13 0.85
CA ILE A 53 0.34 9.10 1.84
C ILE A 53 -0.09 9.61 3.22
N LYS A 54 -0.69 8.73 4.02
CA LYS A 54 -1.06 9.03 5.40
C LYS A 54 -0.47 7.99 6.33
N ALA A 55 -0.04 8.41 7.51
CA ALA A 55 0.29 7.46 8.56
C ALA A 55 -0.98 6.89 9.20
N ALA A 56 -0.97 5.58 9.47
CA ALA A 56 -1.86 4.92 10.40
C ALA A 56 -1.28 5.05 11.82
N TRP A 57 -1.31 6.27 12.36
CA TRP A 57 -0.68 6.62 13.65
C TRP A 57 -1.03 5.63 14.76
N GLY A 58 0.01 5.16 15.46
CA GLY A 58 -0.11 4.18 16.53
C GLY A 58 -0.07 2.72 16.08
N LEU A 59 -0.18 2.43 14.77
CA LEU A 59 -0.02 1.07 14.24
C LEU A 59 1.38 0.89 13.64
N LYS A 60 2.03 -0.21 14.02
CA LYS A 60 3.29 -0.63 13.42
C LYS A 60 3.19 -2.06 12.90
N HIS A 61 4.03 -2.40 11.93
CA HIS A 61 4.23 -3.76 11.47
C HIS A 61 5.72 -4.05 11.54
N GLN A 62 6.09 -5.02 12.36
CA GLN A 62 7.49 -5.33 12.69
C GLN A 62 8.24 -4.09 13.21
N GLY A 63 7.59 -3.30 14.06
CA GLY A 63 8.16 -2.07 14.63
C GLY A 63 8.23 -0.86 13.69
N ILE A 64 7.82 -1.00 12.42
CA ILE A 64 7.83 0.08 11.41
C ILE A 64 6.44 0.71 11.34
N THR A 65 6.37 2.04 11.32
CA THR A 65 5.08 2.76 11.17
C THR A 65 4.39 2.37 9.87
N ILE A 66 3.12 2.00 9.96
CA ILE A 66 2.34 1.66 8.78
C ILE A 66 1.85 2.93 8.09
N LEU A 67 2.09 2.99 6.78
CA LEU A 67 1.64 4.03 5.88
C LEU A 67 0.48 3.51 5.04
N GLU A 68 -0.39 4.41 4.58
CA GLU A 68 -1.57 4.05 3.81
C GLU A 68 -1.83 5.04 2.67
N TYR A 69 -2.36 4.52 1.57
CA TYR A 69 -2.74 5.29 0.39
C TYR A 69 -3.97 4.71 -0.31
N LYS A 70 -4.60 5.54 -1.16
CA LYS A 70 -5.74 5.14 -1.98
C LYS A 70 -5.27 4.52 -3.30
N VAL A 71 -5.66 3.28 -3.55
CA VAL A 71 -5.56 2.60 -4.86
C VAL A 71 -6.76 3.04 -5.69
N ALA A 72 -6.55 4.01 -6.57
CA ALA A 72 -7.63 4.65 -7.32
C ALA A 72 -7.84 3.94 -8.67
N LEU A 73 -8.86 3.07 -8.75
CA LEU A 73 -9.37 2.52 -10.00
C LEU A 73 -10.77 3.09 -10.31
N LYS A 74 -11.25 2.91 -11.54
CA LYS A 74 -12.63 3.24 -11.95
C LYS A 74 -13.33 1.94 -12.35
N PRO A 75 -14.55 1.65 -11.86
CA PRO A 75 -15.40 2.49 -10.99
C PRO A 75 -15.12 2.33 -9.48
N GLN A 76 -14.29 1.36 -9.06
CA GLN A 76 -14.06 1.04 -7.65
C GLN A 76 -12.68 1.50 -7.19
N SER A 77 -12.55 1.97 -5.96
CA SER A 77 -11.24 2.25 -5.33
C SER A 77 -11.03 1.37 -4.11
N PHE A 78 -9.77 1.25 -3.72
CA PHE A 78 -9.33 0.52 -2.53
C PHE A 78 -8.41 1.40 -1.69
N ARG A 79 -8.07 0.92 -0.50
CA ARG A 79 -7.02 1.49 0.34
C ARG A 79 -6.03 0.39 0.68
N ALA A 80 -4.75 0.71 0.58
CA ALA A 80 -3.66 -0.21 0.83
C ALA A 80 -2.76 0.35 1.92
N ALA A 81 -2.32 -0.53 2.82
CA ALA A 81 -1.35 -0.26 3.86
C ALA A 81 -0.02 -0.91 3.51
N TYR A 82 1.06 -0.20 3.74
CA TYR A 82 2.42 -0.65 3.48
C TYR A 82 3.39 -0.18 4.56
N VAL A 83 4.52 -0.86 4.64
CA VAL A 83 5.71 -0.41 5.37
C VAL A 83 6.82 -0.10 4.39
N GLN A 84 7.69 0.82 4.76
CA GLN A 84 8.84 1.22 3.95
C GLN A 84 10.12 1.20 4.80
N GLN A 85 11.19 0.61 4.27
CA GLN A 85 12.54 0.63 4.83
C GLN A 85 13.53 0.96 3.70
N GLY A 86 14.01 2.21 3.68
CA GLY A 86 14.74 2.72 2.52
C GLY A 86 13.89 2.64 1.26
N GLU A 87 14.40 1.94 0.24
CA GLU A 87 13.74 1.75 -1.05
C GLU A 87 12.83 0.51 -1.10
N ALA A 88 12.84 -0.32 -0.05
CA ALA A 88 11.97 -1.49 0.03
C ALA A 88 10.59 -1.09 0.56
N VAL A 89 9.55 -1.31 -0.25
CA VAL A 89 8.16 -1.06 0.08
C VAL A 89 7.39 -2.36 0.03
N ARG A 90 6.76 -2.73 1.15
CA ARG A 90 5.97 -3.95 1.26
C ARG A 90 4.53 -3.62 1.61
N VAL A 91 3.61 -3.92 0.70
CA VAL A 91 2.17 -3.77 0.91
C VAL A 91 1.66 -4.97 1.70
N ILE A 92 1.16 -4.70 2.90
CA ILE A 92 0.79 -5.74 3.88
C ILE A 92 -0.72 -5.99 3.95
N PHE A 93 -1.55 -5.01 3.58
CA PHE A 93 -3.01 -5.12 3.71
C PHE A 93 -3.71 -4.24 2.68
N ILE A 94 -4.80 -4.74 2.10
CA ILE A 94 -5.64 -4.01 1.14
C ILE A 94 -7.10 -4.28 1.48
N SER A 95 -7.97 -3.27 1.38
CA SER A 95 -9.41 -3.45 1.51
C SER A 95 -10.20 -2.46 0.66
N ASP A 96 -11.49 -2.75 0.47
CA ASP A 96 -12.49 -1.86 -0.10
C ASP A 96 -12.99 -0.78 0.88
N ILE A 97 -12.43 -0.69 2.09
CA ILE A 97 -12.79 0.32 3.08
C ILE A 97 -12.08 1.64 2.75
N LEU A 98 -12.85 2.60 2.23
CA LEU A 98 -12.31 3.90 1.82
C LEU A 98 -12.19 4.91 2.97
N ILE A 99 -13.04 4.81 3.98
CA ILE A 99 -13.01 5.70 5.15
C ILE A 99 -11.77 5.36 5.98
N LYS A 100 -10.84 6.31 6.10
CA LYS A 100 -9.54 6.11 6.78
C LYS A 100 -9.71 5.51 8.17
N ARG A 101 -10.62 6.06 8.98
CA ARG A 101 -10.85 5.59 10.36
C ARG A 101 -11.22 4.11 10.39
N ASP A 102 -12.10 3.68 9.51
CA ASP A 102 -12.62 2.32 9.52
C ASP A 102 -11.61 1.35 8.89
N PHE A 103 -10.82 1.83 7.91
CA PHE A 103 -9.67 1.10 7.38
C PHE A 103 -8.62 0.82 8.46
N VAL A 104 -8.24 1.84 9.23
CA VAL A 104 -7.26 1.72 10.32
C VAL A 104 -7.80 0.77 11.40
N LYS A 105 -9.10 0.82 11.73
CA LYS A 105 -9.73 -0.15 12.64
C LYS A 105 -9.66 -1.59 12.11
N ALA A 106 -9.97 -1.79 10.84
CA ALA A 106 -9.91 -3.12 10.22
C ALA A 106 -8.48 -3.66 10.20
N LEU A 107 -7.50 -2.82 9.87
CA LEU A 107 -6.08 -3.17 9.92
C LEU A 107 -5.63 -3.53 11.35
N ALA A 108 -6.00 -2.72 12.35
CA ALA A 108 -5.68 -2.97 13.75
C ALA A 108 -6.26 -4.27 14.31
N ALA A 109 -7.32 -4.81 13.69
CA ALA A 109 -7.92 -6.09 14.07
C ALA A 109 -7.20 -7.32 13.46
N THR A 110 -6.16 -7.10 12.65
CA THR A 110 -5.37 -8.19 12.06
C THR A 110 -4.15 -8.53 12.90
N SER A 111 -3.57 -9.71 12.69
CA SER A 111 -2.27 -10.09 13.26
C SER A 111 -1.08 -9.37 12.61
N LEU A 112 -1.32 -8.46 11.66
CA LEU A 112 -0.28 -7.72 10.94
C LEU A 112 0.21 -6.50 11.72
N VAL A 113 -0.46 -6.13 12.82
CA VAL A 113 -0.09 -4.97 13.64
C VAL A 113 0.56 -5.43 14.95
N ASN A 114 1.69 -4.84 15.32
CA ASN A 114 2.40 -5.06 16.58
C ASN A 114 3.05 -3.81 17.15
#